data_AF-K0V8Q4-F1
#
_entry.id   AF-K0V8Q4-F1
#
_cell.length_a   1.000
_cell.length_b   1.000
_cell.length_c   1.000
_cell.angle_alpha   90.00
_cell.angle_beta   90.00
_cell.angle_gamma   90.00
#
_symmetry.space_group_name_H-M   'P 1'
#
loop_
_entity.id
_entity.type
_entity.pdbx_description
1 polymer ?
#
loop_
_entity_poly.entity_id
_entity_poly.type
_entity_poly.pdbx_seq_one_letter_code
_entity_poly.pdbx_strand_id
1 'polypeptide(L)'
;MRGFAGQYCSKTETLYVPLSTLSPRKDSAEVIFNLAVLAHEYGHHVQHLIGTLGEMYKQARAVGEQSEPGLELSRRMELQAQCFSGMFVGSIVDTGGRFTTADYQVIANGNWDAVSPRDHGSPEHYGSWWDHGYRLNKIGECNTWLSPAGDVS
;
A
#
# COMPACT_ATOMS: atom_id res chain seq x y z
N MET A 1 9.38 -15.33 -7.41
CA MET A 1 9.09 -14.49 -6.23
C MET A 1 7.92 -15.12 -5.49
N ARG A 2 8.00 -15.31 -4.17
CA ARG A 2 6.79 -15.60 -3.36
C ARG A 2 6.05 -14.28 -3.24
N GLY A 3 5.21 -13.97 -4.22
CA GLY A 3 4.40 -12.75 -4.22
C GLY A 3 3.22 -12.97 -3.28
N PHE A 4 3.19 -12.24 -2.16
CA PHE A 4 1.97 -12.06 -1.39
C PHE A 4 1.03 -11.19 -2.21
N ALA A 5 0.25 -11.79 -3.11
CA ALA A 5 -0.69 -11.04 -3.95
C ALA A 5 -2.00 -10.83 -3.19
N GLY A 6 -2.37 -9.59 -2.94
CA GLY A 6 -3.71 -9.15 -2.57
C GLY A 6 -4.32 -8.35 -3.72
N GLN A 7 -5.64 -8.14 -3.69
CA GLN A 7 -6.29 -7.17 -4.57
C GLN A 7 -7.61 -6.67 -3.98
N TYR A 8 -7.78 -5.35 -3.95
CA TYR A 8 -9.06 -4.69 -3.75
C TYR A 8 -9.83 -4.52 -5.06
N CYS A 9 -11.08 -4.97 -5.09
CA CYS A 9 -11.99 -4.74 -6.21
C CYS A 9 -13.02 -3.68 -5.84
N SER A 10 -12.93 -2.50 -6.45
CA SER A 10 -13.87 -1.38 -6.23
C SER A 10 -15.29 -1.64 -6.77
N LYS A 11 -15.46 -2.59 -7.70
CA LYS A 11 -16.78 -2.93 -8.24
C LYS A 11 -17.64 -3.73 -7.26
N THR A 12 -16.99 -4.57 -6.45
CA THR A 12 -17.65 -5.44 -5.46
C THR A 12 -17.30 -5.05 -4.03
N GLU A 13 -16.49 -4.00 -3.85
CA GLU A 13 -15.96 -3.54 -2.57
C GLU A 13 -15.34 -4.68 -1.74
N THR A 14 -14.56 -5.53 -2.40
CA THR A 14 -14.05 -6.78 -1.81
C THR A 14 -12.52 -6.84 -1.85
N LEU A 15 -11.92 -7.30 -0.75
CA LEU A 15 -10.50 -7.64 -0.67
C LEU A 15 -10.32 -9.13 -0.96
N TYR A 16 -9.56 -9.46 -1.98
CA TYR A 16 -9.21 -10.83 -2.36
C TYR A 16 -7.78 -11.13 -1.93
N VAL A 17 -7.61 -12.19 -1.14
CA VAL A 17 -6.29 -12.68 -0.72
C VAL A 17 -6.24 -14.19 -0.95
N PRO A 18 -5.54 -14.67 -2.00
CA PRO A 18 -5.46 -16.09 -2.29
C PRO A 18 -4.75 -16.84 -1.17
N LEU A 19 -5.34 -17.93 -0.70
CA LEU A 19 -4.72 -18.74 0.37
C LEU A 19 -3.33 -19.30 -0.03
N SER A 20 -3.07 -19.48 -1.33
CA SER A 20 -1.78 -19.92 -1.85
C SER A 20 -0.65 -18.91 -1.68
N THR A 21 -0.98 -17.63 -1.49
CA THR A 21 0.00 -16.56 -1.26
C THR A 21 0.30 -16.38 0.21
N LEU A 22 -0.59 -16.83 1.10
CA LEU A 22 -0.42 -16.74 2.55
C LEU A 22 0.57 -17.79 3.07
N SER A 23 1.45 -17.39 3.98
CA SER A 23 2.23 -18.37 4.73
C SER A 23 1.33 -19.22 5.64
N PRO A 24 1.45 -20.56 5.60
CA PRO A 24 0.70 -21.45 6.48
C PRO A 24 1.24 -21.48 7.92
N ARG A 25 2.40 -20.86 8.19
CA ARG A 25 3.07 -20.88 9.51
C ARG A 25 2.73 -19.63 10.33
N LYS A 26 1.87 -19.81 11.34
CA LYS A 26 1.34 -18.74 12.22
C LYS A 26 2.40 -17.97 13.02
N ASP A 27 3.57 -18.57 13.24
CA ASP A 27 4.68 -18.05 14.02
C ASP A 27 5.78 -17.39 13.17
N SER A 28 5.71 -17.51 11.85
CA SER A 28 6.73 -16.96 10.95
C SER A 28 6.56 -15.45 10.72
N ALA A 29 7.66 -14.75 10.44
CA ALA A 29 7.65 -13.36 9.98
C ALA A 29 6.78 -13.16 8.72
N GLU A 30 6.55 -14.23 7.95
CA GLU A 30 5.69 -14.23 6.75
C GLU A 30 4.23 -13.84 7.07
N VAL A 31 3.75 -14.02 8.31
CA VAL A 31 2.39 -13.56 8.70
C VAL A 31 2.28 -12.04 8.75
N ILE A 32 3.38 -11.34 9.08
CA ILE A 32 3.39 -9.88 9.11
C ILE A 32 3.26 -9.32 7.69
N PHE A 33 3.91 -9.96 6.71
CA PHE A 33 3.75 -9.62 5.29
C PHE A 33 2.29 -9.80 4.84
N ASN A 34 1.62 -10.89 5.23
CA ASN A 34 0.20 -11.09 4.94
C ASN A 34 -0.68 -9.95 5.48
N LEU A 35 -0.44 -9.53 6.73
CA LEU A 35 -1.19 -8.45 7.37
C LEU A 35 -0.91 -7.10 6.73
N ALA A 36 0.33 -6.84 6.33
CA ALA A 36 0.70 -5.62 5.62
C ALA A 36 0.03 -5.52 4.25
N VAL A 37 -0.06 -6.63 3.50
CA VAL A 37 -0.83 -6.69 2.24
C VAL A 37 -2.30 -6.42 2.51
N LEU A 38 -2.90 -7.04 3.53
CA LEU A 38 -4.31 -6.77 3.87
C LEU A 38 -4.55 -5.30 4.23
N ALA A 39 -3.65 -4.70 4.99
CA ALA A 39 -3.72 -3.27 5.34
C ALA A 39 -3.55 -2.36 4.12
N HIS A 40 -2.73 -2.77 3.14
CA HIS A 40 -2.54 -2.07 1.88
C HIS A 40 -3.81 -2.11 1.02
N GLU A 41 -4.41 -3.29 0.85
CA GLU A 41 -5.70 -3.42 0.14
C GLU A 41 -6.83 -2.66 0.84
N TYR A 42 -6.80 -2.56 2.17
CA TYR A 42 -7.71 -1.69 2.91
C TYR A 42 -7.46 -0.21 2.58
N GLY A 43 -6.21 0.19 2.34
CA GLY A 43 -5.85 1.51 1.82
C GLY A 43 -6.55 1.82 0.50
N HIS A 44 -6.59 0.88 -0.46
CA HIS A 44 -7.35 1.05 -1.69
C HIS A 44 -8.86 1.17 -1.46
N HIS A 45 -9.40 0.47 -0.46
CA HIS A 45 -10.79 0.67 -0.06
C HIS A 45 -11.05 2.11 0.44
N VAL A 46 -10.15 2.66 1.26
CA VAL A 46 -10.24 4.06 1.69
C VAL A 46 -10.19 5.00 0.49
N GLN A 47 -9.28 4.76 -0.47
CA GLN A 47 -9.20 5.54 -1.72
C GLN A 47 -10.48 5.49 -2.55
N HIS A 48 -11.15 4.34 -2.58
CA HIS A 48 -12.45 4.20 -3.22
C HIS A 48 -13.51 5.08 -2.54
N LEU A 49 -13.60 5.01 -1.21
CA LEU A 49 -14.58 5.79 -0.43
C LEU A 49 -14.37 7.31 -0.58
N ILE A 50 -13.12 7.77 -0.67
CA ILE A 50 -12.81 9.20 -0.85
C ILE A 50 -12.73 9.63 -2.32
N GLY A 51 -12.95 8.71 -3.26
CA GLY A 51 -13.02 8.97 -4.71
C GLY A 51 -11.69 9.07 -5.45
N THR A 52 -10.53 9.02 -4.77
CA THR A 52 -9.22 9.15 -5.42
C THR A 52 -8.90 7.98 -6.33
N LEU A 53 -9.34 6.75 -5.98
CA LEU A 53 -9.13 5.56 -6.80
C LEU A 53 -9.78 5.69 -8.19
N GLY A 54 -11.03 6.16 -8.24
CA GLY A 54 -11.77 6.31 -9.49
C GLY A 54 -11.21 7.41 -10.39
N GLU A 55 -10.81 8.54 -9.79
CA GLU A 55 -10.22 9.66 -10.53
C GLU A 55 -8.83 9.31 -11.08
N MET A 56 -7.98 8.59 -10.32
CA MET A 56 -6.70 8.09 -10.83
C MET A 56 -6.90 7.29 -12.11
N TYR A 57 -7.73 6.24 -12.07
CA TYR A 57 -7.93 5.36 -13.22
C TYR A 57 -8.46 6.10 -14.45
N LYS A 58 -9.30 7.12 -14.25
CA LYS A 58 -9.79 7.97 -15.33
C LYS A 58 -8.65 8.77 -15.98
N GLN A 59 -7.77 9.36 -15.18
CA GLN A 59 -6.62 10.11 -15.67
C GLN A 59 -5.59 9.19 -16.35
N ALA A 60 -5.28 8.04 -15.75
CA ALA A 60 -4.33 7.07 -16.29
C ALA A 60 -4.78 6.56 -17.67
N ARG A 61 -6.06 6.27 -17.86
CA ARG A 61 -6.62 5.92 -19.18
C ARG A 61 -6.48 7.04 -20.22
N ALA A 62 -6.60 8.30 -19.81
CA ALA A 62 -6.50 9.43 -20.73
C ALA A 62 -5.08 9.67 -21.23
N VAL A 63 -4.07 9.40 -20.40
CA VAL A 63 -2.64 9.57 -20.74
C VAL A 63 -1.98 8.28 -21.24
N GLY A 64 -2.65 7.13 -21.08
CA GLY A 64 -2.12 5.79 -21.29
C GLY A 64 -1.51 5.23 -20.01
N GLU A 65 -2.06 4.12 -19.51
CA GLU A 65 -1.73 3.56 -18.19
C GLU A 65 -0.25 3.15 -18.07
N GLN A 66 0.36 2.74 -19.18
CA GLN A 66 1.76 2.31 -19.26
C GLN A 66 2.71 3.42 -19.75
N SER A 67 2.20 4.63 -19.96
CA SER A 67 3.04 5.80 -20.23
C SER A 67 3.69 6.27 -18.92
N GLU A 68 4.81 7.01 -19.00
CA GLU A 68 5.43 7.61 -17.81
C GLU A 68 4.44 8.45 -16.96
N PRO A 69 3.58 9.31 -17.54
CA PRO A 69 2.50 9.96 -16.78
C PRO A 69 1.53 8.99 -16.12
N GLY A 70 1.17 7.89 -16.79
CA GLY A 70 0.30 6.85 -16.24
C GLY A 70 0.94 6.11 -15.06
N LEU A 71 2.22 5.76 -15.18
CA LEU A 71 3.00 5.13 -14.12
C LEU A 71 3.20 6.07 -12.93
N GLU A 72 3.39 7.38 -13.14
CA GLU A 72 3.40 8.35 -12.03
C GLU A 72 2.07 8.39 -11.28
N LEU A 73 0.93 8.39 -12.00
CA LEU A 73 -0.40 8.32 -11.39
C LEU A 73 -0.59 7.03 -10.57
N SER A 74 -0.10 5.90 -11.09
CA SER A 74 -0.09 4.63 -10.37
C SER A 74 0.72 4.72 -9.08
N ARG A 75 1.97 5.20 -9.15
CA ARG A 75 2.84 5.32 -7.98
C ARG A 75 2.25 6.21 -6.89
N ARG A 76 1.61 7.33 -7.26
CA ARG A 76 0.90 8.21 -6.31
C ARG A 76 -0.24 7.48 -5.61
N MET A 77 -1.02 6.69 -6.34
CA MET A 77 -2.10 5.89 -5.75
C MET A 77 -1.53 4.82 -4.81
N GLU A 78 -0.56 4.03 -5.26
CA GLU A 78 0.02 2.94 -4.48
C GLU A 78 0.67 3.44 -3.18
N LEU A 79 1.41 4.55 -3.25
CA LEU A 79 2.04 5.14 -2.08
C LEU A 79 1.03 5.77 -1.10
N GLN A 80 -0.12 6.27 -1.59
CA GLN A 80 -1.20 6.72 -0.71
C GLN A 80 -1.86 5.52 0.00
N ALA A 81 -2.10 4.42 -0.72
CA ALA A 81 -2.59 3.18 -0.10
C ALA A 81 -1.60 2.68 0.94
N GLN A 82 -0.29 2.79 0.67
CA GLN A 82 0.76 2.44 1.61
C GLN A 82 0.78 3.32 2.86
N CYS A 83 0.53 4.61 2.73
CA CYS A 83 0.36 5.51 3.88
C CYS A 83 -0.86 5.15 4.72
N PHE A 84 -2.00 4.86 4.09
CA PHE A 84 -3.19 4.37 4.81
C PHE A 84 -2.94 3.03 5.49
N SER A 85 -2.14 2.16 4.88
CA SER A 85 -1.71 0.89 5.47
C SER A 85 -0.89 1.11 6.76
N GLY A 86 0.02 2.09 6.75
CA GLY A 86 0.74 2.52 7.94
C GLY A 86 -0.20 3.03 9.05
N MET A 87 -1.21 3.83 8.71
CA MET A 87 -2.24 4.29 9.66
C MET A 87 -3.02 3.11 10.26
N PHE A 88 -3.43 2.15 9.42
CA PHE A 88 -4.11 0.92 9.85
C PHE A 88 -3.26 0.18 10.89
N VAL A 89 -1.98 -0.06 10.59
CA VAL A 89 -1.07 -0.72 11.53
C VAL A 89 -0.90 0.07 12.82
N GLY A 90 -0.77 1.39 12.74
CA GLY A 90 -0.72 2.26 13.92
C GLY A 90 -1.94 2.11 14.84
N SER A 91 -3.10 1.76 14.30
CA SER A 91 -4.32 1.54 15.08
C SER A 91 -4.40 0.16 15.77
N ILE A 92 -3.62 -0.82 15.32
CA ILE A 92 -3.68 -2.20 15.82
C ILE A 92 -2.40 -2.66 16.52
N VAL A 93 -1.29 -1.93 16.38
CA VAL A 93 0.00 -2.31 16.96
C VAL A 93 -0.11 -2.44 18.48
N ASP A 94 0.38 -3.54 19.03
CA ASP A 94 0.41 -3.81 20.48
C ASP A 94 -0.97 -3.73 21.18
N THR A 95 -2.07 -3.87 20.43
CA THR A 95 -3.46 -3.87 20.96
C THR A 95 -4.01 -5.26 21.32
N GLY A 96 -3.15 -6.28 21.39
CA GLY A 96 -3.52 -7.68 21.64
C GLY A 96 -3.62 -8.55 20.38
N GLY A 97 -3.37 -7.98 19.20
CA GLY A 97 -3.16 -8.72 17.95
C GLY A 97 -1.73 -9.27 17.78
N ARG A 98 -1.44 -9.85 16.60
CA ARG A 98 -0.13 -10.43 16.26
C ARG A 98 0.93 -9.37 15.91
N PHE A 99 0.50 -8.16 15.56
CA PHE A 99 1.35 -7.10 15.01
C PHE A 99 1.96 -6.27 16.14
N THR A 100 3.29 -6.29 16.22
CA THR A 100 4.05 -5.56 17.24
C THR A 100 4.82 -4.38 16.64
N THR A 101 5.32 -3.48 17.48
CA THR A 101 6.20 -2.38 17.04
C THR A 101 7.49 -2.90 16.35
N ALA A 102 7.98 -4.09 16.70
CA ALA A 102 9.14 -4.69 16.03
C ALA A 102 8.79 -5.17 14.61
N ASP A 103 7.57 -5.68 14.40
CA ASP A 103 7.09 -6.16 13.10
C ASP A 103 6.92 -5.01 12.09
N TYR A 104 6.54 -3.83 12.58
CA TYR A 104 6.39 -2.62 11.77
C TYR A 104 7.66 -2.27 10.97
N GLN A 105 8.83 -2.39 11.61
CA GLN A 105 10.11 -2.05 10.98
C GLN A 105 10.50 -3.03 9.86
N VAL A 106 9.99 -4.27 9.90
CA VAL A 106 10.24 -5.26 8.84
C VAL A 106 9.58 -4.83 7.55
N ILE A 107 8.37 -4.25 7.63
CA ILE A 107 7.63 -3.77 6.46
C ILE A 107 8.25 -2.49 5.92
N ALA A 108 8.56 -1.53 6.79
CA ALA A 108 9.16 -0.24 6.40
C ALA A 108 10.50 -0.39 5.66
N ASN A 109 11.29 -1.42 6.01
CA ASN A 109 12.59 -1.70 5.39
C ASN A 109 12.53 -2.82 4.33
N GLY A 110 11.32 -3.27 3.96
CA GLY A 110 11.14 -4.33 2.99
C GLY A 110 11.49 -3.89 1.58
N ASN A 111 12.01 -4.81 0.77
CA ASN A 111 12.20 -4.59 -0.66
C ASN A 111 10.89 -4.90 -1.40
N TRP A 112 9.98 -3.93 -1.42
CA TRP A 112 8.67 -4.06 -2.03
C TRP A 112 8.71 -3.71 -3.52
N ASP A 113 8.13 -4.60 -4.31
CA ASP A 113 7.85 -4.52 -5.75
C ASP A 113 8.81 -3.68 -6.62
N ALA A 114 10.08 -4.10 -6.65
CA ALA A 114 11.10 -3.52 -7.54
C ALA A 114 10.98 -3.97 -9.01
N VAL A 115 9.79 -4.41 -9.45
CA VAL A 115 9.54 -4.94 -10.79
C VAL A 115 9.34 -3.79 -11.81
N SER A 116 9.72 -4.02 -13.06
CA SER A 116 9.61 -3.04 -14.15
C SER A 116 8.43 -3.36 -15.09
N PRO A 117 7.64 -2.38 -15.55
CA PRO A 117 7.72 -0.96 -15.16
C PRO A 117 7.28 -0.74 -13.71
N ARG A 118 7.87 0.24 -13.04
CA ARG A 118 7.62 0.49 -11.61
C ARG A 118 6.35 1.33 -11.44
N ASP A 119 5.36 0.72 -10.83
CA ASP A 119 4.01 1.26 -10.63
C ASP A 119 3.66 1.49 -9.15
N HIS A 120 4.48 0.98 -8.21
CA HIS A 120 4.29 1.10 -6.74
C HIS A 120 5.28 2.05 -6.02
N GLY A 121 6.14 2.73 -6.78
CA GLY A 121 7.20 3.60 -6.24
C GLY A 121 8.46 2.81 -5.85
N SER A 122 9.52 3.50 -5.46
CA SER A 122 10.74 2.84 -4.98
C SER A 122 10.49 2.17 -3.61
N PRO A 123 11.27 1.13 -3.25
CA PRO A 123 11.22 0.56 -1.91
C PRO A 123 11.40 1.60 -0.80
N GLU A 124 12.24 2.61 -1.03
CA GLU A 124 12.46 3.72 -0.10
C GLU A 124 11.20 4.57 0.08
N HIS A 125 10.49 4.93 -0.99
CA HIS A 125 9.23 5.67 -0.89
C HIS A 125 8.09 4.83 -0.31
N TYR A 126 8.03 3.55 -0.66
CA TYR A 126 7.06 2.63 -0.09
C TYR A 126 7.22 2.56 1.44
N GLY A 127 8.46 2.41 1.92
CA GLY A 127 8.79 2.44 3.33
C GLY A 127 8.50 3.78 4.01
N SER A 128 8.84 4.90 3.35
CA SER A 128 8.65 6.23 3.92
C SER A 128 7.18 6.60 4.07
N TRP A 129 6.33 6.29 3.10
CA TRP A 129 4.89 6.57 3.17
C TRP A 129 4.18 5.68 4.19
N TRP A 130 4.56 4.41 4.30
CA TRP A 130 4.13 3.54 5.41
C TRP A 130 4.47 4.14 6.77
N ASP A 131 5.72 4.59 6.95
CA ASP A 131 6.18 5.15 8.21
C ASP A 131 5.51 6.50 8.54
N HIS A 132 5.27 7.32 7.52
CA HIS A 132 4.53 8.57 7.62
C HIS A 132 3.10 8.36 8.12
N GLY A 133 2.39 7.40 7.53
CA GLY A 133 1.03 7.04 7.95
C GLY A 133 0.97 6.52 9.38
N TYR A 134 1.88 5.62 9.73
CA TYR A 134 2.00 5.07 11.09
C TYR A 134 2.25 6.16 12.14
N ARG A 135 3.23 7.04 11.91
CA ARG A 135 3.65 8.04 12.90
C ARG A 135 2.68 9.20 13.05
N LEU A 136 2.11 9.69 11.95
CA LEU A 136 1.27 10.89 11.97
C LEU A 136 -0.20 10.58 12.23
N ASN A 137 -0.69 9.44 11.75
CA ASN A 137 -2.07 8.98 11.90
C ASN A 137 -3.13 10.07 11.58
N LYS A 138 -2.94 10.75 10.45
CA LYS A 138 -3.84 11.81 9.95
C LYS A 138 -4.05 11.61 8.46
N ILE A 139 -5.30 11.41 8.04
CA ILE A 139 -5.62 11.09 6.65
C ILE A 139 -5.11 12.14 5.64
N GLY A 140 -5.14 13.42 6.02
CA GLY A 140 -4.66 14.52 5.17
C GLY A 140 -3.14 14.51 4.94
N GLU A 141 -2.38 13.86 5.81
CA GLU A 141 -0.93 13.72 5.68
C GLU A 141 -0.56 12.67 4.62
N CYS A 142 -1.49 11.79 4.22
CA CYS A 142 -1.32 10.79 3.16
C CYS A 142 -1.68 11.31 1.75
N ASN A 143 -1.64 12.63 1.53
CA ASN A 143 -2.02 13.23 0.25
C ASN A 143 -0.85 13.26 -0.75
N THR A 144 -0.56 12.10 -1.33
CA THR A 144 0.49 11.92 -2.35
C THR A 144 0.26 12.75 -3.62
N TRP A 145 -0.97 13.19 -3.88
CA TRP A 145 -1.34 13.98 -5.07
C TRP A 145 -0.78 15.41 -5.03
N LEU A 146 -0.46 15.92 -3.85
CA LEU A 146 0.18 17.23 -3.65
C LEU A 146 1.71 17.14 -3.51
N SER A 147 2.25 15.92 -3.41
CA SER A 147 3.68 15.71 -3.24
C SER A 147 4.46 15.94 -4.54
N PRO A 148 5.70 16.45 -4.46
CA PRO A 148 6.63 16.46 -5.58
C PRO A 148 6.77 15.07 -6.22
N ALA A 149 6.94 15.00 -7.55
CA ALA A 149 7.12 13.73 -8.25
C ALA A 149 8.31 12.91 -7.72
N GLY A 150 9.35 13.58 -7.20
CA GLY A 150 10.49 12.94 -6.56
C GLY A 150 10.19 12.21 -5.25
N ASP A 151 9.09 12.53 -4.56
CA ASP A 151 8.68 11.89 -3.30
C ASP A 151 7.70 10.73 -3.52
N VAL A 152 7.33 10.49 -4.78
CA VAL A 152 6.36 9.47 -5.20
C VAL A 152 6.87 8.61 -6.37
N SER A 153 8.20 8.56 -6.55
CA SER A 153 8.83 7.89 -7.69
C SER A 153 9.19 6.43 -7.44
#